data_AF-A0A1F4BP70-F1
#
_entry.id   AF-A0A1F4BP70-F1
#
_cell.length_a   1.000
_cell.length_b   1.000
_cell.length_c   1.000
_cell.angle_alpha   90.00
_cell.angle_beta   90.00
_cell.angle_gamma   90.00
#
_symmetry.space_group_name_H-M   'P 1'
#
loop_
_entity.id
_entity.type
_entity.pdbx_description
1 polymer ?
#
loop_
_entity_poly.entity_id
_entity_poly.type
_entity_poly.pdbx_seq_one_letter_code
_entity_poly.pdbx_strand_id
1 'polypeptide(L)'
;MTEEARAFGYLTQPEIRFLDAAVERLIPADELGPGAKEAGVTYFIDQQLASVWGSHGRNYRAGPWPEGTPQQGFQSRLTPREIYRAAIREVNVHCLKRFQKVFEYLAPREQDEVLEGLESGAIELPSLSSKLFFALLLRNAMEGYFADPIYGGNRDKAGWRLIGFPGVPASNYNDLIDEHNVPYRVEPVSILDIQQGKVKLDSQGLPKHVKLKDEERNAR
;
A
#
# COMPACT_ATOMS: atom_id res chain seq x y z
N MET A 1 22.88 3.61 11.34
CA MET A 1 21.80 2.99 12.13
C MET A 1 21.25 1.87 11.29
N THR A 2 21.45 0.62 11.71
CA THR A 2 20.91 -0.56 11.03
C THR A 2 19.40 -0.47 11.05
N GLU A 3 18.77 -0.42 9.88
CA GLU A 3 17.34 -0.60 9.70
C GLU A 3 16.96 -1.91 10.42
N GLU A 4 16.17 -1.83 11.48
CA GLU A 4 15.65 -3.05 12.12
C GLU A 4 14.87 -3.81 11.04
N ALA A 5 15.40 -4.96 10.63
CA ALA A 5 14.73 -5.83 9.68
C ALA A 5 13.38 -6.25 10.27
N ARG A 6 12.30 -5.59 9.82
CA ARG A 6 10.94 -5.90 10.28
C ARG A 6 10.56 -7.28 9.75
N ALA A 7 10.19 -8.17 10.65
CA ALA A 7 9.81 -9.54 10.31
C ALA A 7 8.42 -9.58 9.69
N PHE A 8 8.28 -10.32 8.58
CA PHE A 8 6.99 -10.64 7.98
C PHE A 8 6.26 -11.70 8.83
N GLY A 9 4.96 -11.52 9.02
CA GLY A 9 4.12 -12.35 9.89
C GLY A 9 3.26 -13.39 9.16
N TYR A 10 2.90 -13.18 7.89
CA TYR A 10 2.01 -14.08 7.15
C TYR A 10 2.60 -14.59 5.83
N LEU A 11 3.25 -13.71 5.07
CA LEU A 11 3.80 -14.02 3.76
C LEU A 11 5.10 -14.83 3.87
N THR A 12 5.29 -15.74 2.93
CA THR A 12 6.56 -16.45 2.73
C THR A 12 7.50 -15.65 1.85
N GLN A 13 8.80 -15.96 1.88
CA GLN A 13 9.79 -15.24 1.08
C GLN A 13 9.47 -15.18 -0.43
N PRO A 14 9.00 -16.25 -1.09
CA PRO A 14 8.58 -16.16 -2.49
C PRO A 14 7.38 -15.24 -2.72
N GLU A 15 6.41 -15.23 -1.81
CA GLU A 15 5.23 -14.36 -1.93
C GLU A 15 5.59 -12.89 -1.70
N ILE A 16 6.55 -12.61 -0.81
CA ILE A 16 7.10 -11.27 -0.60
C ILE A 16 7.74 -10.77 -1.90
N ARG A 17 8.58 -11.60 -2.56
CA ARG A 17 9.21 -11.21 -3.84
C ARG A 17 8.19 -11.00 -4.96
N PHE A 18 7.15 -11.84 -5.03
CA PHE A 18 6.05 -11.64 -5.96
C PHE A 18 5.39 -10.28 -5.73
N LEU A 19 5.03 -9.97 -4.48
CA LEU A 19 4.32 -8.74 -4.15
C LEU A 19 5.21 -7.52 -4.34
N ASP A 20 6.48 -7.56 -3.93
CA ASP A 20 7.45 -6.50 -4.21
C ASP A 20 7.50 -6.17 -5.70
N ALA A 21 7.60 -7.19 -6.56
CA ALA A 21 7.60 -6.99 -8.01
C ALA A 21 6.27 -6.39 -8.50
N ALA A 22 5.13 -6.91 -8.01
CA ALA A 22 3.81 -6.49 -8.48
C ALA A 22 3.47 -5.05 -8.06
N VAL A 23 3.69 -4.69 -6.79
CA VAL A 23 3.37 -3.34 -6.29
C VAL A 23 4.30 -2.28 -6.88
N GLU A 24 5.55 -2.64 -7.21
CA GLU A 24 6.49 -1.74 -7.88
C GLU A 24 6.09 -1.43 -9.33
N ARG A 25 5.28 -2.28 -9.97
CA ARG A 25 4.67 -1.93 -11.27
C ARG A 25 3.47 -1.00 -11.12
N LEU A 26 2.75 -1.08 -10.00
CA LEU A 26 1.58 -0.22 -9.72
C LEU A 26 1.99 1.19 -9.30
N ILE A 27 3.03 1.32 -8.47
CA ILE A 27 3.59 2.59 -8.03
C ILE A 27 5.13 2.46 -8.12
N PRO A 28 5.73 2.74 -9.29
CA PRO A 28 7.16 2.62 -9.49
C PRO A 28 7.93 3.76 -8.82
N ALA A 29 9.19 3.51 -8.47
CA ALA A 29 10.12 4.59 -8.18
C ALA A 29 10.38 5.42 -9.44
N ASP A 30 10.30 6.75 -9.32
CA ASP A 30 10.54 7.69 -10.41
C ASP A 30 11.16 9.00 -9.89
N GLU A 31 11.18 10.03 -10.72
CA GLU A 31 11.74 11.35 -10.38
C GLU A 31 11.00 12.03 -9.21
N LEU A 32 9.75 11.66 -8.95
CA LEU A 32 8.93 12.24 -7.89
C LEU A 32 9.16 11.58 -6.52
N GLY A 33 9.74 10.38 -6.50
CA GLY A 33 10.12 9.74 -5.24
C GLY A 33 10.17 8.21 -5.25
N PRO A 34 10.23 7.63 -4.04
CA PRO A 34 10.38 6.18 -3.85
C PRO A 34 9.14 5.41 -4.28
N GLY A 35 9.34 4.23 -4.88
CA GLY A 35 8.27 3.33 -5.30
C GLY A 35 7.59 2.61 -4.14
N ALA A 36 6.57 1.81 -4.45
CA ALA A 36 5.82 1.04 -3.47
C ALA A 36 6.70 0.10 -2.63
N LYS A 37 7.72 -0.51 -3.22
CA LYS A 37 8.63 -1.39 -2.49
C LYS A 37 9.41 -0.63 -1.44
N GLU A 38 10.01 0.50 -1.81
CA GLU A 38 10.79 1.36 -0.91
C GLU A 38 9.91 1.99 0.17
N ALA A 39 8.67 2.36 -0.18
CA ALA A 39 7.65 2.84 0.76
C ALA A 39 7.11 1.73 1.69
N GLY A 40 7.55 0.47 1.56
CA GLY A 40 7.17 -0.62 2.46
C GLY A 40 5.76 -1.16 2.25
N VAL A 41 5.17 -0.99 1.06
CA VAL A 41 3.80 -1.43 0.75
C VAL A 41 3.62 -2.94 0.97
N THR A 42 4.58 -3.77 0.57
CA THR A 42 4.51 -5.22 0.80
C THR A 42 4.45 -5.58 2.28
N TYR A 43 5.17 -4.85 3.13
CA TYR A 43 5.13 -5.03 4.58
C TYR A 43 3.77 -4.60 5.14
N PHE A 44 3.19 -3.50 4.68
CA PHE A 44 1.81 -3.14 5.02
C PHE A 44 0.83 -4.27 4.68
N ILE A 45 0.90 -4.80 3.45
CA ILE A 45 0.03 -5.89 3.01
C ILE A 45 0.17 -7.10 3.94
N ASP A 46 1.39 -7.49 4.28
CA ASP A 46 1.65 -8.58 5.22
C ASP A 46 1.01 -8.35 6.59
N GLN A 47 1.15 -7.16 7.17
CA GLN A 47 0.57 -6.83 8.47
C GLN A 47 -0.97 -6.87 8.42
N GLN A 48 -1.57 -6.36 7.36
CA GLN A 48 -3.02 -6.45 7.16
C GLN A 48 -3.46 -7.91 7.03
N LEU A 49 -2.72 -8.73 6.28
CA LEU A 49 -2.98 -10.17 6.17
C LEU A 49 -2.78 -10.87 7.51
N ALA A 50 -1.78 -10.53 8.32
CA ALA A 50 -1.55 -11.09 9.65
C ALA A 50 -2.61 -10.67 10.68
N SER A 51 -3.34 -9.58 10.42
CA SER A 51 -4.40 -9.07 11.29
C SER A 51 -5.75 -9.82 11.17
N VAL A 52 -6.72 -9.38 11.97
CA VAL A 52 -8.13 -9.84 11.94
C VAL A 52 -8.82 -9.57 10.60
N TRP A 53 -8.37 -8.54 9.85
CA TRP A 53 -8.85 -8.25 8.51
C TRP A 53 -8.51 -9.40 7.56
N GLY A 54 -7.27 -9.89 7.59
CA GLY A 54 -6.82 -10.96 6.72
C GLY A 54 -7.52 -12.31 6.94
N SER A 55 -8.01 -12.58 8.15
CA SER A 55 -8.82 -13.77 8.44
C SER A 55 -10.33 -13.55 8.29
N HIS A 56 -10.76 -12.32 8.00
CA HIS A 56 -12.18 -11.90 8.11
C HIS A 56 -12.82 -12.31 9.44
N GLY A 57 -12.06 -12.27 10.55
CA GLY A 57 -12.48 -12.85 11.82
C GLY A 57 -13.72 -12.21 12.47
N ARG A 58 -14.16 -11.04 11.98
CA ARG A 58 -15.36 -10.31 12.45
C ARG A 58 -16.48 -10.21 11.41
N ASN A 59 -16.30 -10.79 10.22
CA ASN A 59 -17.28 -10.66 9.14
C ASN A 59 -18.24 -11.86 9.13
N TYR A 60 -19.47 -11.65 8.69
CA TYR A 60 -20.36 -12.74 8.31
C TYR A 60 -19.82 -13.40 7.03
N ARG A 61 -19.63 -14.72 7.06
CA ARG A 61 -19.00 -15.47 5.95
C ARG A 61 -19.84 -16.65 5.47
N ALA A 62 -21.07 -16.81 5.96
CA ALA A 62 -21.93 -17.87 5.44
C ALA A 62 -22.48 -17.45 4.07
N GLY A 63 -22.67 -18.43 3.20
CA GLY A 63 -23.23 -18.20 1.89
C GLY A 63 -24.73 -17.87 1.94
N PRO A 64 -25.37 -17.68 0.77
CA PRO A 64 -24.79 -17.83 -0.57
C PRO A 64 -23.89 -16.65 -0.97
N TRP A 65 -22.96 -16.88 -1.91
CA TRP A 65 -22.07 -15.85 -2.49
C TRP A 65 -22.43 -15.58 -3.97
N PRO A 66 -23.61 -15.01 -4.26
CA PRO A 66 -23.96 -14.63 -5.62
C PRO A 66 -23.05 -13.48 -6.10
N GLU A 67 -22.95 -13.30 -7.41
CA GLU A 67 -22.31 -12.10 -7.96
C GLU A 67 -23.07 -10.86 -7.47
N GLY A 68 -22.34 -9.95 -6.84
CA GLY A 68 -22.90 -8.71 -6.30
C GLY A 68 -23.10 -7.66 -7.40
N THR A 69 -23.94 -6.66 -7.12
CA THR A 69 -23.95 -5.44 -7.94
C THR A 69 -22.61 -4.68 -7.81
N PRO A 70 -22.23 -3.83 -8.76
CA PRO A 70 -20.97 -3.07 -8.69
C PRO A 70 -20.78 -2.30 -7.37
N GLN A 71 -21.86 -1.78 -6.78
CA GLN A 71 -21.84 -1.03 -5.52
C GLN A 71 -21.58 -1.91 -4.29
N GLN A 72 -21.84 -3.21 -4.37
CA GLN A 72 -21.64 -4.15 -3.25
C GLN A 72 -20.22 -4.68 -3.17
N GLY A 73 -19.40 -4.45 -4.21
CA GLY A 73 -18.08 -5.03 -4.35
C GLY A 73 -18.12 -6.56 -4.47
N PHE A 74 -16.94 -7.17 -4.51
CA PHE A 74 -16.81 -8.61 -4.72
C PHE A 74 -17.34 -9.43 -3.53
N GLN A 75 -18.24 -10.36 -3.85
CA GLN A 75 -18.77 -11.34 -2.92
C GLN A 75 -17.93 -12.62 -3.02
N SER A 76 -16.85 -12.71 -2.25
CA SER A 76 -15.99 -13.90 -2.23
C SER A 76 -16.19 -14.71 -0.95
N ARG A 77 -16.18 -16.03 -1.08
CA ARG A 77 -16.09 -16.96 0.05
C ARG A 77 -14.71 -16.96 0.72
N LEU A 78 -13.68 -16.54 -0.02
CA LEU A 78 -12.30 -16.56 0.42
C LEU A 78 -11.99 -15.33 1.28
N THR A 79 -11.21 -15.54 2.33
CA THR A 79 -10.59 -14.47 3.11
C THR A 79 -9.47 -13.78 2.33
N PRO A 80 -9.02 -12.56 2.70
CA PRO A 80 -7.94 -11.89 1.99
C PRO A 80 -6.66 -12.74 2.04
N ARG A 81 -6.39 -13.41 3.17
CA ARG A 81 -5.32 -14.43 3.28
C ARG A 81 -5.41 -15.49 2.18
N GLU A 82 -6.57 -16.12 2.05
CA GLU A 82 -6.79 -17.19 1.08
C GLU A 82 -6.73 -16.67 -0.37
N ILE A 83 -7.24 -15.46 -0.62
CA ILE A 83 -7.16 -14.78 -1.92
C ILE A 83 -5.71 -14.58 -2.34
N TYR A 84 -4.89 -13.93 -1.50
CA TYR A 84 -3.48 -13.69 -1.81
C TYR A 84 -2.71 -15.01 -2.02
N ARG A 85 -2.92 -16.00 -1.15
CA ARG A 85 -2.25 -17.30 -1.23
C ARG A 85 -2.58 -18.03 -2.54
N ALA A 86 -3.86 -18.10 -2.89
CA ALA A 86 -4.32 -18.78 -4.09
C ALA A 86 -3.89 -18.03 -5.36
N ALA A 87 -4.05 -16.71 -5.39
CA ALA A 87 -3.72 -15.89 -6.54
C ALA A 87 -2.22 -15.91 -6.85
N ILE A 88 -1.34 -15.66 -5.87
CA ILE A 88 0.11 -15.67 -6.09
C ILE A 88 0.57 -17.00 -6.69
N ARG A 89 0.07 -18.12 -6.14
CA ARG A 89 0.35 -19.46 -6.67
C ARG A 89 -0.12 -19.61 -8.12
N GLU A 90 -1.36 -19.22 -8.41
CA GLU A 90 -1.97 -19.43 -9.73
C GLU A 90 -1.43 -18.50 -10.80
N VAL A 91 -1.09 -17.26 -10.45
CA VAL A 91 -0.36 -16.32 -11.33
C VAL A 91 1.03 -16.87 -11.64
N ASN A 92 1.76 -17.40 -10.65
CA ASN A 92 3.05 -18.03 -10.91
C ASN A 92 2.93 -19.27 -11.81
N VAL A 93 1.86 -20.08 -11.67
CA VAL A 93 1.58 -21.18 -12.60
C VAL A 93 1.31 -20.68 -14.02
N HIS A 94 0.55 -19.58 -14.16
CA HIS A 94 0.33 -18.94 -15.47
C HIS A 94 1.66 -18.48 -16.08
N CYS A 95 2.47 -17.78 -15.29
CA CYS A 95 3.75 -17.24 -15.73
C CYS A 95 4.73 -18.35 -16.14
N LEU A 96 4.82 -19.44 -15.36
CA LEU A 96 5.65 -20.59 -15.68
C LEU A 96 5.23 -21.25 -17.00
N LYS A 97 3.93 -21.37 -17.27
CA LYS A 97 3.44 -21.95 -18.54
C LYS A 97 3.77 -21.06 -19.73
N ARG A 98 3.57 -19.75 -19.62
CA ARG A 98 3.69 -18.80 -20.74
C ARG A 98 5.14 -18.34 -20.98
N PHE A 99 5.87 -18.04 -19.91
CA PHE A 99 7.18 -17.39 -19.95
C PHE A 99 8.31 -18.25 -19.37
N GLN A 100 8.02 -19.46 -18.86
CA GLN A 100 8.99 -20.37 -18.23
C GLN A 100 9.70 -19.78 -16.99
N LYS A 101 9.12 -18.74 -16.39
CA LYS A 101 9.60 -18.07 -15.19
C LYS A 101 8.43 -17.74 -14.26
N VAL A 102 8.70 -17.66 -12.97
CA VAL A 102 7.76 -17.07 -12.01
C VAL A 102 7.73 -15.54 -12.16
N PHE A 103 6.64 -14.92 -11.68
CA PHE A 103 6.33 -13.51 -11.95
C PHE A 103 7.48 -12.55 -11.58
N GLU A 104 8.17 -12.78 -10.46
CA GLU A 104 9.24 -11.88 -10.01
C GLU A 104 10.47 -11.85 -10.93
N TYR A 105 10.63 -12.85 -11.81
CA TYR A 105 11.77 -12.95 -12.75
C TYR A 105 11.40 -12.60 -14.19
N LEU A 106 10.16 -12.18 -14.44
CA LEU A 106 9.73 -11.65 -15.73
C LEU A 106 10.37 -10.29 -16.01
N ALA A 107 10.52 -9.94 -17.28
CA ALA A 107 10.91 -8.58 -17.64
C ALA A 107 9.79 -7.59 -17.26
N PRO A 108 10.08 -6.30 -16.99
CA PRO A 108 9.05 -5.34 -16.54
C PRO A 108 7.82 -5.29 -17.44
N ARG A 109 8.03 -5.32 -18.77
CA ARG A 109 6.94 -5.34 -19.75
C ARG A 109 6.08 -6.60 -19.68
N GLU A 110 6.67 -7.75 -19.39
CA GLU A 110 5.95 -9.01 -19.20
C GLU A 110 5.18 -9.01 -17.87
N GLN A 111 5.73 -8.37 -16.83
CA GLN A 111 5.00 -8.15 -15.57
C GLN A 111 3.77 -7.27 -15.78
N ASP A 112 3.91 -6.18 -16.55
CA ASP A 112 2.79 -5.31 -16.91
C ASP A 112 1.73 -6.07 -17.69
N GLU A 113 2.12 -6.86 -18.70
CA GLU A 113 1.21 -7.69 -19.49
C GLU A 113 0.41 -8.67 -18.61
N VAL A 114 1.06 -9.28 -17.62
CA VAL A 114 0.37 -10.16 -16.68
C VAL A 114 -0.59 -9.36 -15.79
N LEU A 115 -0.19 -8.21 -15.27
CA LEU A 115 -1.04 -7.36 -14.43
C LEU A 115 -2.28 -6.84 -15.19
N GLU A 116 -2.09 -6.35 -16.41
CA GLU A 116 -3.19 -5.95 -17.33
C GLU A 116 -4.11 -7.14 -17.65
N GLY A 117 -3.53 -8.33 -17.83
CA GLY A 117 -4.28 -9.57 -18.01
C GLY A 117 -5.13 -9.95 -16.79
N LEU A 118 -4.67 -9.65 -15.58
CA LEU A 118 -5.44 -9.85 -14.35
C LEU A 118 -6.53 -8.79 -14.18
N GLU A 119 -6.23 -7.53 -14.49
CA GLU A 119 -7.18 -6.40 -14.45
C GLU A 119 -8.35 -6.60 -15.41
N SER A 120 -8.05 -6.94 -16.66
CA SER A 120 -9.05 -7.16 -17.71
C SER A 120 -9.81 -8.47 -17.54
N GLY A 121 -9.29 -9.41 -16.74
CA GLY A 121 -9.80 -10.76 -16.56
C GLY A 121 -9.46 -11.71 -17.71
N ALA A 122 -8.53 -11.34 -18.59
CA ALA A 122 -8.05 -12.20 -19.68
C ALA A 122 -7.23 -13.41 -19.16
N ILE A 123 -6.63 -13.28 -17.97
CA ILE A 123 -5.99 -14.40 -17.28
C ILE A 123 -7.01 -15.06 -16.35
N GLU A 124 -7.30 -16.34 -16.59
CA GLU A 124 -8.15 -17.14 -15.72
C GLU A 124 -7.35 -17.73 -14.55
N LEU A 125 -7.83 -17.51 -13.32
CA LEU A 125 -7.31 -18.18 -12.13
C LEU A 125 -8.31 -19.25 -11.70
N PRO A 126 -7.90 -20.52 -11.55
CA PRO A 126 -8.82 -21.62 -11.22
C PRO A 126 -9.63 -21.44 -9.94
N SER A 127 -9.07 -20.77 -8.92
CA SER A 127 -9.71 -20.69 -7.59
C SER A 127 -10.55 -19.44 -7.36
N LEU A 128 -10.33 -18.37 -8.13
CA LEU A 128 -10.93 -17.06 -7.89
C LEU A 128 -10.93 -16.18 -9.16
N SER A 129 -11.70 -15.10 -9.14
CA SER A 129 -11.61 -14.10 -10.21
C SER A 129 -10.25 -13.38 -10.17
N SER A 130 -9.58 -13.28 -11.32
CA SER A 130 -8.37 -12.47 -11.49
C SER A 130 -8.63 -10.99 -11.23
N LYS A 131 -9.78 -10.47 -11.68
CA LYS A 131 -10.22 -9.09 -11.43
C LYS A 131 -10.36 -8.80 -9.94
N LEU A 132 -10.92 -9.75 -9.18
CA LEU A 132 -11.02 -9.65 -7.72
C LEU A 132 -9.63 -9.49 -7.10
N PHE A 133 -8.68 -10.35 -7.50
CA PHE A 133 -7.33 -10.28 -6.96
C PHE A 133 -6.63 -8.97 -7.33
N PHE A 134 -6.68 -8.55 -8.60
CA PHE A 134 -6.06 -7.32 -9.06
C PHE A 134 -6.64 -6.10 -8.33
N ALA A 135 -7.97 -6.00 -8.24
CA ALA A 135 -8.62 -4.90 -7.53
C ALA A 135 -8.25 -4.86 -6.04
N LEU A 136 -8.12 -6.03 -5.39
CA LEU A 136 -7.66 -6.13 -4.02
C LEU A 136 -6.20 -5.67 -3.88
N LEU A 137 -5.31 -6.14 -4.76
CA LEU A 137 -3.90 -5.77 -4.78
C LEU A 137 -3.73 -4.25 -4.97
N LEU A 138 -4.41 -3.67 -5.96
CA LEU A 138 -4.36 -2.25 -6.26
C LEU A 138 -4.85 -1.41 -5.07
N ARG A 139 -5.99 -1.78 -4.48
CA ARG A 139 -6.51 -1.10 -3.28
C ARG A 139 -5.49 -1.15 -2.15
N ASN A 140 -4.97 -2.33 -1.83
CA ASN A 140 -4.03 -2.51 -0.74
C ASN A 140 -2.67 -1.84 -1.02
N ALA A 141 -2.27 -1.70 -2.29
CA ALA A 141 -1.10 -0.93 -2.68
C ALA A 141 -1.29 0.57 -2.41
N MET A 142 -2.44 1.13 -2.81
CA MET A 142 -2.80 2.53 -2.51
C MET A 142 -2.89 2.77 -1.00
N GLU A 143 -3.60 1.89 -0.26
CA GLU A 143 -3.69 1.98 1.20
C GLU A 143 -2.30 1.91 1.83
N GLY A 144 -1.45 0.98 1.40
CA GLY A 144 -0.09 0.83 1.91
C GLY A 144 0.81 2.01 1.59
N TYR A 145 0.58 2.71 0.47
CA TYR A 145 1.42 3.85 0.06
C TYR A 145 0.97 5.17 0.70
N PHE A 146 -0.33 5.32 1.01
CA PHE A 146 -0.90 6.59 1.48
C PHE A 146 -1.44 6.58 2.93
N ALA A 147 -1.53 5.43 3.60
CA ALA A 147 -1.94 5.37 5.01
C ALA A 147 -0.86 5.92 5.95
N ASP A 148 -1.19 6.12 7.23
CA ASP A 148 -0.20 6.52 8.24
C ASP A 148 0.90 5.44 8.39
N PRO A 149 2.19 5.82 8.47
CA PRO A 149 3.31 4.89 8.65
C PRO A 149 3.20 3.92 9.83
N ILE A 150 2.35 4.21 10.83
CA ILE A 150 2.07 3.29 11.95
C ILE A 150 1.57 1.92 11.48
N TYR A 151 0.92 1.83 10.31
CA TYR A 151 0.44 0.58 9.74
C TYR A 151 1.52 -0.20 8.95
N GLY A 152 2.75 0.32 8.90
CA GLY A 152 3.92 -0.36 8.33
C GLY A 152 4.26 0.01 6.89
N GLY A 153 3.32 0.60 6.15
CA GLY A 153 3.53 1.18 4.82
C GLY A 153 3.93 2.64 4.88
N ASN A 154 3.81 3.34 3.75
CA ASN A 154 4.10 4.77 3.58
C ASN A 154 5.39 5.18 4.31
N ARG A 155 6.44 4.37 4.17
CA ARG A 155 7.68 4.55 4.91
C ARG A 155 8.24 5.93 4.66
N ASP A 156 8.73 6.53 5.74
CA ASP A 156 9.19 7.91 5.77
C ASP A 156 8.12 8.93 5.32
N LYS A 157 6.85 8.53 5.20
CA LYS A 157 5.76 9.37 4.68
C LYS A 157 5.95 9.69 3.18
N ALA A 158 6.53 8.77 2.42
CA ALA A 158 6.76 8.86 0.98
C ALA A 158 5.54 9.38 0.21
N GLY A 159 4.40 8.70 0.33
CA GLY A 159 3.17 9.08 -0.37
C GLY A 159 2.62 10.42 0.10
N TRP A 160 2.78 10.77 1.38
CA TRP A 160 2.35 12.08 1.88
C TRP A 160 3.22 13.22 1.37
N ARG A 161 4.54 13.03 1.30
CA ARG A 161 5.44 14.02 0.70
C ARG A 161 5.13 14.22 -0.79
N LEU A 162 4.83 13.14 -1.51
CA LEU A 162 4.45 13.19 -2.92
C LEU A 162 3.23 14.09 -3.15
N ILE A 163 2.17 13.93 -2.37
CA ILE A 163 0.92 14.71 -2.54
C ILE A 163 0.87 16.00 -1.71
N GLY A 164 1.92 16.30 -0.94
CA GLY A 164 1.96 17.45 -0.04
C GLY A 164 1.01 17.37 1.17
N PHE A 165 0.65 16.16 1.60
CA PHE A 165 -0.21 15.97 2.77
C PHE A 165 0.58 16.19 4.07
N PRO A 166 0.14 17.10 4.97
CA PRO A 166 0.91 17.49 6.15
C PRO A 166 0.85 16.46 7.30
N GLY A 167 -0.02 15.45 7.23
CA GLY A 167 -0.20 14.47 8.29
C GLY A 167 -1.09 14.97 9.43
N VAL A 168 -0.80 14.56 10.66
CA VAL A 168 -1.57 14.90 11.86
C VAL A 168 -1.64 16.43 12.02
N PRO A 169 -2.84 17.03 12.18
CA PRO A 169 -3.01 18.48 12.26
C PRO A 169 -2.16 19.13 13.34
N ALA A 170 -1.50 20.24 13.00
CA ALA A 170 -0.73 21.04 13.95
C ALA A 170 -1.62 21.99 14.75
N SER A 171 -1.13 22.43 15.90
CA SER A 171 -1.85 23.40 16.74
C SER A 171 -1.94 24.81 16.18
N ASN A 172 -0.99 25.20 15.34
CA ASN A 172 -0.97 26.53 14.74
C ASN A 172 -1.89 26.67 13.52
N TYR A 173 -2.75 25.69 13.24
CA TYR A 173 -3.70 25.78 12.13
C TYR A 173 -4.67 26.95 12.31
N ASN A 174 -5.02 27.26 13.57
CA ASN A 174 -5.89 28.40 13.91
C ASN A 174 -5.28 29.74 13.50
N ASP A 175 -3.95 29.88 13.57
CA ASP A 175 -3.24 31.11 13.20
C ASP A 175 -3.26 31.36 11.69
N LEU A 176 -3.57 30.33 10.89
CA LEU A 176 -3.59 30.36 9.43
C LEU A 176 -5.01 30.46 8.86
N ILE A 177 -6.05 30.58 9.71
CA ILE A 177 -7.45 30.57 9.27
C ILE A 177 -7.79 31.76 8.37
N ASP A 178 -7.15 32.90 8.61
CA ASP A 178 -7.31 34.13 7.83
C ASP A 178 -6.35 34.20 6.63
N GLU A 179 -5.40 33.24 6.51
CA GLU A 179 -4.51 33.13 5.36
C GLU A 179 -5.18 32.32 4.26
N HIS A 180 -5.63 33.00 3.21
CA HIS A 180 -6.27 32.36 2.06
C HIS A 180 -5.28 32.16 0.91
N ASN A 181 -5.43 31.05 0.19
CA ASN A 181 -4.60 30.70 -0.98
C ASN A 181 -3.09 30.60 -0.71
N VAL A 182 -2.69 30.38 0.54
CA VAL A 182 -1.29 30.13 0.92
C VAL A 182 -1.06 28.62 1.03
N PRO A 183 -0.16 28.03 0.23
CA PRO A 183 0.15 26.61 0.35
C PRO A 183 0.76 26.26 1.71
N TYR A 184 0.14 25.33 2.44
CA TYR A 184 0.67 24.83 3.71
C TYR A 184 1.70 23.71 3.45
N ARG A 185 2.96 24.09 3.28
CA ARG A 185 4.07 23.17 2.96
C ARG A 185 4.96 22.94 4.17
N VAL A 186 4.91 21.73 4.70
CA VAL A 186 5.58 21.31 5.94
C VAL A 186 6.16 19.91 5.79
N GLU A 187 7.14 19.56 6.61
CA GLU A 187 7.51 18.15 6.78
C GLU A 187 6.31 17.40 7.38
N PRO A 188 5.81 16.34 6.72
CA PRO A 188 4.63 15.63 7.19
C PRO A 188 4.88 14.97 8.56
N VAL A 189 3.87 14.97 9.43
CA VAL A 189 3.94 14.37 10.76
C VAL A 189 2.95 13.20 10.87
N SER A 190 3.46 11.99 11.13
CA SER A 190 2.62 10.81 11.36
C SER A 190 2.31 10.58 12.84
N ILE A 191 1.29 9.77 13.11
CA ILE A 191 1.01 9.24 14.46
C ILE A 191 2.22 8.45 14.96
N LEU A 192 2.89 7.70 14.09
CA LEU A 192 4.10 6.96 14.43
C LEU A 192 5.23 7.89 14.92
N ASP A 193 5.42 9.04 14.26
CA ASP A 193 6.44 10.01 14.68
C ASP A 193 6.15 10.58 16.08
N ILE A 194 4.86 10.81 16.39
CA ILE A 194 4.42 11.25 17.71
C ILE A 194 4.67 10.17 18.76
N GLN A 195 4.27 8.91 18.50
CA GLN A 195 4.47 7.79 19.42
C GLN A 195 5.96 7.52 19.70
N GLN A 196 6.83 7.78 18.73
CA GLN A 196 8.27 7.61 18.85
C GLN A 196 8.98 8.85 19.44
N GLY A 197 8.26 9.92 19.79
CA GLY A 197 8.85 11.14 20.33
C GLY A 197 9.73 11.89 19.33
N LYS A 198 9.55 11.68 18.03
CA LYS A 198 10.33 12.32 16.96
C LYS A 198 9.87 13.75 16.65
N VAL A 199 8.71 14.15 17.15
CA VAL A 199 8.09 15.46 16.89
C VAL A 199 7.87 16.19 18.21
N LYS A 200 8.12 17.50 18.22
CA LYS A 200 7.81 18.36 19.36
C LYS A 200 6.31 18.57 19.44
N LEU A 201 5.75 18.36 20.62
CA LEU A 201 4.36 18.66 20.92
C LEU A 201 4.24 20.00 21.65
N ASP A 202 3.07 20.60 21.59
CA ASP A 202 2.73 21.76 22.42
C ASP A 202 2.06 21.36 23.75
N SER A 203 1.55 22.35 24.50
CA SER A 203 0.87 22.12 25.78
C SER A 203 -0.46 21.38 25.66
N GLN A 204 -1.04 21.28 24.46
CA GLN A 204 -2.28 20.55 24.17
C GLN A 204 -2.01 19.15 23.59
N GLY A 205 -0.73 18.78 23.39
CA GLY A 205 -0.34 17.49 22.82
C GLY A 205 -0.39 17.43 21.29
N LEU A 206 -0.57 18.57 20.61
CA LEU A 206 -0.59 18.65 19.16
C LEU A 206 0.83 18.81 18.60
N PRO A 207 1.13 18.21 17.42
CA PRO A 207 2.45 18.31 16.82
C PRO A 207 2.73 19.73 16.33
N LYS A 208 3.97 20.18 16.50
CA LYS A 208 4.48 21.41 15.87
C LYS A 208 5.10 21.06 14.52
N HIS A 209 4.44 21.46 13.43
CA HIS A 209 4.96 21.25 12.08
C HIS A 209 6.18 22.14 11.80
N VAL A 210 7.10 21.61 10.99
CA VAL A 210 8.28 22.33 10.52
C VAL A 210 8.02 22.74 9.07
N LYS A 211 8.02 24.06 8.80
CA LYS A 211 7.89 24.58 7.43
C LYS A 211 9.09 24.18 6.57
N LEU A 212 8.82 23.74 5.34
CA LEU A 212 9.87 23.46 4.35
C LEU A 212 10.52 24.79 3.92
N LYS A 213 11.84 24.78 3.68
CA LYS A 213 12.55 26.01 3.24
C LYS A 213 12.35 26.25 1.75
N ASP A 214 12.43 27.52 1.35
CA ASP A 214 12.29 27.97 -0.04
C ASP A 214 13.34 27.41 -1.04
N GLU A 215 14.39 26.74 -0.58
CA GLU A 215 15.40 26.09 -1.46
C GLU A 215 15.05 24.62 -1.75
N GLU A 216 14.26 23.97 -0.88
CA GLU A 216 13.62 22.67 -1.14
C GLU A 216 12.37 22.83 -2.04
N ARG A 217 12.07 24.07 -2.45
CA ARG A 217 10.92 24.53 -3.23
C ARG A 217 10.93 24.14 -4.72
N ASN A 218 12.11 23.84 -5.26
CA ASN A 218 12.34 23.58 -6.70
C ASN A 218 13.05 22.23 -6.99
N ALA A 219 13.30 21.41 -5.96
CA ALA A 219 14.11 20.20 -6.07
C ALA A 219 13.32 18.88 -5.96
N ARG A 220 11.98 18.94 -6.08
CA ARG A 220 11.07 17.80 -6.11
C ARG A 220 10.03 18.01 -7.20
#